data_AF-A0A453IK47-F1
#
_entry.id   AF-A0A453IK47-F1
#
_cell.length_a   1.000
_cell.length_b   1.000
_cell.length_c   1.000
_cell.angle_alpha   90.00
_cell.angle_beta   90.00
_cell.angle_gamma   90.00
#
_symmetry.space_group_name_H-M   'P 1'
#
loop_
_entity.id
_entity.type
_entity.pdbx_description
1 polymer ?
#
loop_
_entity_poly.entity_id
_entity_poly.type
_entity_poly.pdbx_seq_one_letter_code
_entity_poly.pdbx_strand_id
1 'polypeptide(L)'
;MENRINPKTEFQRYIRLSRKDMEDYSFGDATPSPKACQLFDHQPLELSTDDYQRVKQIPFRKGANFRDLKGVQVGENNTVEFNPHIPRVFLPSGKPLVPYYAMTYIKGKSPKPFGRLWWDETVPTVVTRAEPHNQIILHPNQHRVLTVRENARLQGFPDYYRLFGPIKQKYIQVGNAVAVPVARALGYSLGQAYRGALVGGQPLFELPENFASVGQAAATASPVGVVEK
;
A
#
# COMPACT_ATOMS: atom_id res chain seq x y z
N MET A 1 4.27 -22.25 15.16
CA MET A 1 5.06 -22.25 13.91
C MET A 1 5.03 -20.84 13.33
N GLU A 2 5.96 -19.99 13.74
CA GLU A 2 6.07 -18.61 13.25
C GLU A 2 6.72 -18.61 11.86
N ASN A 3 5.93 -18.30 10.84
CA ASN A 3 6.36 -18.25 9.44
C ASN A 3 7.42 -17.14 9.24
N ARG A 4 8.70 -17.52 9.33
CA ARG A 4 9.82 -16.75 8.79
C ARG A 4 9.71 -16.69 7.26
N ILE A 5 8.98 -15.70 6.74
CA ILE A 5 9.18 -15.31 5.33
C ILE A 5 10.26 -14.25 5.35
N ASN A 6 11.50 -14.65 5.05
CA ASN A 6 12.60 -13.72 4.82
C ASN A 6 12.17 -12.65 3.79
N PRO A 7 12.60 -11.38 3.95
CA PRO A 7 12.31 -10.35 2.96
C PRO A 7 12.83 -10.80 1.59
N LYS A 8 11.99 -10.65 0.56
CA LYS A 8 12.28 -11.08 -0.82
C LYS A 8 12.82 -9.96 -1.70
N THR A 9 12.67 -8.70 -1.29
CA THR A 9 13.08 -7.52 -2.05
C THR A 9 13.89 -6.56 -1.19
N GLU A 10 14.62 -5.64 -1.81
CA GLU A 10 15.34 -4.55 -1.12
C GLU A 10 14.40 -3.71 -0.27
N PHE A 11 13.27 -3.32 -0.84
CA PHE A 11 12.26 -2.57 -0.11
C PHE A 11 11.81 -3.32 1.14
N GLN A 12 11.52 -4.63 1.03
CA GLN A 12 11.11 -5.46 2.17
C GLN A 12 12.21 -5.60 3.23
N ARG A 13 13.49 -5.60 2.83
CA ARG A 13 14.62 -5.56 3.77
C ARG A 13 14.63 -4.22 4.52
N TYR A 14 14.50 -3.11 3.79
CA TYR A 14 14.50 -1.76 4.35
C TYR A 14 13.37 -1.54 5.36
N ILE A 15 12.09 -1.77 4.99
CA ILE A 15 10.97 -1.52 5.92
C ILE A 15 10.98 -2.44 7.15
N ARG A 16 11.77 -3.53 7.14
CA ARG A 16 11.91 -4.48 8.25
C ARG A 16 13.13 -4.21 9.13
N LEU A 17 13.88 -3.16 8.85
CA LEU A 17 14.97 -2.70 9.70
C LEU A 17 14.48 -2.42 11.11
N SER A 18 15.38 -2.59 12.09
CA SER A 18 15.07 -2.26 13.47
C SER A 18 14.97 -0.75 13.68
N ARG A 19 14.44 -0.32 14.83
CA ARG A 19 14.47 1.09 15.24
C ARG A 19 15.88 1.65 15.25
N LYS A 20 16.84 0.86 15.75
CA LYS A 20 18.25 1.24 15.81
C LYS A 20 18.82 1.49 14.41
N ASP A 21 18.55 0.57 13.48
CA ASP A 21 19.05 0.70 12.10
C ASP A 21 18.41 1.90 11.38
N MET A 22 17.16 2.23 11.71
CA MET A 22 16.45 3.41 11.19
C MET A 22 16.77 4.72 11.93
N GLU A 23 17.71 4.71 12.88
CA GLU A 23 18.08 5.87 13.72
C GLU A 23 16.87 6.45 14.49
N ASP A 24 15.92 5.60 14.89
CA ASP A 24 14.74 5.97 15.67
C ASP A 24 15.04 5.89 17.18
N TYR A 25 15.29 7.05 17.78
CA TYR A 25 15.65 7.22 19.19
C TYR A 25 14.46 7.38 20.14
N SER A 26 13.23 7.10 19.71
CA SER A 26 12.02 7.35 20.53
C SER A 26 12.02 6.64 21.90
N PHE A 27 12.83 5.60 22.06
CA PHE A 27 12.96 4.79 23.28
C PHE A 27 14.35 4.90 23.95
N GLY A 28 15.24 5.78 23.46
CA GLY A 28 16.62 5.87 23.93
C GLY A 28 17.36 4.52 23.90
N ASP A 29 18.24 4.29 24.87
CA ASP A 29 18.98 3.03 25.03
C ASP A 29 18.10 1.86 25.46
N ALA A 30 16.90 2.15 25.98
CA ALA A 30 15.89 1.17 26.33
C ALA A 30 15.09 0.70 25.10
N THR A 31 15.68 0.77 23.90
CA THR A 31 15.05 0.28 22.67
C THR A 31 14.65 -1.18 22.89
N PRO A 32 13.35 -1.50 23.04
CA PRO A 32 12.96 -2.87 23.19
C PRO A 32 13.37 -3.55 21.90
N SER A 33 14.22 -4.59 22.01
CA SER A 33 14.45 -5.46 20.87
C SER A 33 13.07 -5.97 20.45
N PRO A 34 12.55 -5.61 19.26
CA PRO A 34 11.31 -6.22 18.82
C PRO A 34 11.57 -7.73 18.86
N LYS A 35 10.66 -8.49 19.48
CA LYS A 35 10.73 -9.96 19.37
C LYS A 35 10.90 -10.24 17.88
N ALA A 36 12.01 -10.88 17.52
CA ALA A 36 12.30 -11.17 16.13
C ALA A 36 11.06 -11.84 15.52
N CYS A 37 10.59 -11.32 14.38
CA CYS A 37 9.43 -11.83 13.62
C CYS A 37 8.02 -11.31 13.96
N GLN A 38 7.83 -10.24 14.74
CA GLN A 38 6.47 -9.73 14.97
C GLN A 38 5.94 -8.86 13.80
N LEU A 39 4.92 -9.37 13.10
CA LEU A 39 4.20 -8.64 12.05
C LEU A 39 2.96 -7.95 12.65
N PHE A 40 2.99 -6.63 12.78
CA PHE A 40 1.87 -5.86 13.32
C PHE A 40 0.82 -5.54 12.25
N ASP A 41 -0.45 -5.43 12.64
CA ASP A 41 -1.55 -4.85 11.83
C ASP A 41 -1.78 -5.49 10.46
N HIS A 42 -1.36 -6.74 10.25
CA HIS A 42 -1.64 -7.48 9.02
C HIS A 42 -3.07 -8.04 9.03
N GLN A 43 -4.04 -7.12 9.04
CA GLN A 43 -5.47 -7.39 9.14
C GLN A 43 -6.21 -6.62 8.04
N PRO A 44 -7.04 -7.26 7.22
CA PRO A 44 -7.88 -6.58 6.23
C PRO A 44 -9.10 -5.93 6.90
N LEU A 45 -9.80 -5.07 6.14
CA LEU A 45 -11.17 -4.72 6.50
C LEU A 45 -12.03 -5.97 6.42
N GLU A 46 -12.80 -6.25 7.47
CA GLU A 46 -13.80 -7.32 7.44
C GLU A 46 -14.94 -6.91 6.51
N LEU A 47 -15.03 -7.61 5.38
CA LEU A 47 -16.07 -7.38 4.40
C LEU A 47 -17.39 -7.96 4.89
N SER A 48 -18.49 -7.29 4.54
CA SER A 48 -19.82 -7.88 4.72
C SER A 48 -19.90 -9.22 3.99
N THR A 49 -20.78 -10.12 4.46
CA THR A 49 -21.00 -11.42 3.81
C THR A 49 -21.23 -11.25 2.30
N ASP A 50 -22.04 -10.28 1.90
CA ASP A 50 -22.35 -10.02 0.48
C ASP A 50 -21.11 -9.57 -0.31
N ASP A 51 -20.33 -8.64 0.23
CA ASP A 51 -19.12 -8.16 -0.43
C ASP A 51 -18.04 -9.24 -0.51
N TYR A 52 -17.92 -10.06 0.53
CA TYR A 52 -17.01 -11.20 0.50
C TYR A 52 -17.41 -12.21 -0.58
N GLN A 53 -18.70 -12.51 -0.74
CA GLN A 53 -19.18 -13.39 -1.82
C GLN A 53 -18.93 -12.82 -3.21
N ARG A 54 -18.98 -11.49 -3.38
CA ARG A 54 -18.59 -10.82 -4.64
C ARG A 54 -17.09 -10.97 -4.89
N VAL A 55 -16.26 -10.67 -3.89
CA VAL A 55 -14.79 -10.74 -3.99
C VAL A 55 -14.29 -12.16 -4.30
N LYS A 56 -14.99 -13.20 -3.83
CA LYS A 56 -14.71 -14.60 -4.21
C LYS A 56 -14.86 -14.87 -5.69
N GLN A 57 -15.75 -14.16 -6.37
CA GLN A 57 -16.06 -14.35 -7.78
C GLN A 57 -15.17 -13.50 -8.70
N ILE A 58 -14.37 -12.57 -8.15
CA ILE A 58 -13.41 -11.79 -8.94
C ILE A 58 -12.19 -12.67 -9.30
N PRO A 59 -11.87 -12.86 -10.59
CA PRO A 59 -10.76 -13.71 -11.01
C PRO A 59 -9.38 -13.26 -10.48
N PHE A 60 -8.44 -14.19 -10.37
CA PHE A 60 -7.02 -13.91 -10.03
C PHE A 60 -6.20 -13.62 -11.28
N ARG A 61 -6.40 -12.46 -11.89
CA ARG A 61 -5.62 -11.97 -13.03
C ARG A 61 -5.49 -10.45 -12.99
N LYS A 62 -4.47 -9.92 -13.67
CA LYS A 62 -4.30 -8.48 -13.85
C LYS A 62 -5.54 -7.87 -14.51
N GLY A 63 -5.98 -6.72 -14.00
CA GLY A 63 -7.15 -5.99 -14.49
C GLY A 63 -8.51 -6.57 -14.11
N ALA A 64 -8.57 -7.65 -13.31
CA ALA A 64 -9.84 -8.24 -12.88
C ALA A 64 -10.66 -7.26 -12.01
N ASN A 65 -11.96 -7.17 -12.27
CA ASN A 65 -12.88 -6.25 -11.58
C ASN A 65 -14.35 -6.72 -11.66
N PHE A 66 -15.30 -5.91 -11.19
CA PHE A 66 -16.73 -6.28 -11.18
C PHE A 66 -17.30 -6.61 -12.57
N ARG A 67 -16.70 -6.14 -13.66
CA ARG A 67 -17.11 -6.46 -15.04
C ARG A 67 -16.93 -7.95 -15.37
N ASP A 68 -16.11 -8.67 -14.61
CA ASP A 68 -15.94 -10.13 -14.71
C ASP A 68 -17.06 -10.93 -14.03
N LEU A 69 -17.96 -10.26 -13.30
CA LEU A 69 -19.07 -10.95 -12.63
C LEU A 69 -20.11 -11.41 -13.65
N LYS A 70 -20.74 -12.56 -13.35
CA LYS A 70 -21.75 -13.17 -14.22
C LYS A 70 -22.92 -12.21 -14.47
N GLY A 71 -23.32 -12.10 -15.74
CA GLY A 71 -24.42 -11.24 -16.19
C GLY A 71 -24.01 -9.81 -16.54
N VAL A 72 -22.72 -9.49 -16.49
CA VAL A 72 -22.17 -8.21 -16.92
C VAL A 72 -21.50 -8.37 -18.29
N GLN A 73 -21.70 -7.38 -19.17
CA GLN A 73 -20.98 -7.25 -20.44
C GLN A 73 -20.52 -5.80 -20.64
N VAL A 74 -19.56 -5.60 -21.54
CA VAL A 74 -19.07 -4.27 -21.92
C VAL A 74 -19.48 -4.04 -23.36
N GLY A 75 -20.31 -3.02 -23.59
CA GLY A 75 -20.75 -2.62 -24.93
C GLY A 75 -19.70 -1.83 -25.71
N GLU A 76 -20.04 -1.43 -26.95
CA GLU A 76 -19.15 -0.78 -27.91
C GLU A 76 -18.47 0.51 -27.37
N ASN A 77 -19.15 1.24 -26.50
CA ASN A 77 -18.66 2.50 -25.92
C ASN A 77 -17.87 2.34 -24.61
N ASN A 78 -17.39 1.13 -24.31
CA ASN A 78 -16.76 0.75 -23.03
C ASN A 78 -17.68 0.99 -21.82
N THR A 79 -19.00 0.99 -22.06
CA THR A 79 -20.04 1.13 -21.05
C THR A 79 -20.48 -0.24 -20.60
N VAL A 80 -20.62 -0.42 -19.29
CA VAL A 80 -21.07 -1.67 -18.70
C VAL A 80 -22.58 -1.81 -18.80
N GLU A 81 -23.04 -2.98 -19.21
CA GLU A 81 -24.46 -3.31 -19.42
C GLU A 81 -24.77 -4.69 -18.84
N PHE A 82 -26.04 -4.93 -18.52
CA PHE A 82 -26.49 -6.28 -18.16
C PHE A 82 -26.71 -7.09 -19.42
N ASN A 83 -26.19 -8.32 -19.45
CA ASN A 83 -26.43 -9.22 -20.56
C ASN A 83 -27.92 -9.63 -20.58
N PRO A 84 -28.68 -9.35 -21.66
CA PRO A 84 -30.11 -9.67 -21.73
C PRO A 84 -30.42 -11.18 -21.68
N HIS A 85 -29.45 -12.03 -22.07
CA HIS A 85 -29.60 -13.48 -22.11
C HIS A 85 -29.27 -14.16 -20.77
N ILE A 86 -28.68 -13.43 -19.82
CA ILE A 86 -28.34 -13.97 -18.50
C ILE A 86 -29.24 -13.31 -17.46
N PRO A 87 -30.13 -14.07 -16.79
CA PRO A 87 -30.97 -13.50 -15.74
C PRO A 87 -30.10 -12.96 -14.62
N ARG A 88 -30.64 -11.96 -13.91
CA ARG A 88 -29.93 -11.34 -12.79
C ARG A 88 -29.57 -12.37 -11.73
N VAL A 89 -28.28 -12.41 -11.39
CA VAL A 89 -27.77 -13.30 -10.35
C VAL A 89 -27.92 -12.60 -9.00
N PHE A 90 -28.45 -13.33 -8.03
CA PHE A 90 -28.65 -12.88 -6.66
C PHE A 90 -27.78 -13.70 -5.70
N LEU A 91 -27.35 -13.05 -4.63
CA LEU A 91 -26.63 -13.67 -3.52
C LEU A 91 -27.64 -14.41 -2.61
N PRO A 92 -27.17 -15.30 -1.71
CA PRO A 92 -28.04 -15.97 -0.73
C PRO A 92 -28.83 -14.99 0.17
N SER A 93 -28.36 -13.76 0.34
CA SER A 93 -29.06 -12.70 1.06
C SER A 93 -30.24 -12.07 0.29
N GLY A 94 -30.48 -12.48 -0.96
CA GLY A 94 -31.46 -11.86 -1.85
C GLY A 94 -30.98 -10.56 -2.52
N LYS A 95 -29.78 -10.06 -2.18
CA LYS A 95 -29.21 -8.88 -2.86
C LYS A 95 -28.61 -9.25 -4.22
N PRO A 96 -28.58 -8.33 -5.19
CA PRO A 96 -27.97 -8.60 -6.48
C PRO A 96 -26.46 -8.85 -6.34
N LEU A 97 -25.94 -9.80 -7.13
CA LEU A 97 -24.50 -10.09 -7.22
C LEU A 97 -23.74 -8.82 -7.64
N VAL A 98 -24.20 -8.19 -8.71
CA VAL A 98 -23.64 -6.94 -9.24
C VAL A 98 -24.40 -5.76 -8.64
N PRO A 99 -23.77 -4.94 -7.79
CA PRO A 99 -24.42 -3.77 -7.22
C PRO A 99 -24.76 -2.73 -8.29
N TYR A 100 -25.94 -2.11 -8.19
CA TYR A 100 -26.38 -1.12 -9.17
C TYR A 100 -25.44 0.09 -9.26
N TYR A 101 -24.88 0.53 -8.13
CA TYR A 101 -23.93 1.65 -8.13
C TYR A 101 -22.68 1.39 -8.99
N ALA A 102 -22.25 0.12 -9.12
CA ALA A 102 -21.07 -0.22 -9.91
C ALA A 102 -21.34 -0.02 -11.41
N MET A 103 -22.60 -0.23 -11.84
CA MET A 103 -23.02 -0.05 -13.23
C MET A 103 -23.11 1.42 -13.64
N THR A 104 -23.42 2.31 -12.70
CA THR A 104 -23.59 3.74 -12.98
C THR A 104 -22.33 4.55 -12.67
N TYR A 105 -21.36 3.96 -11.94
CA TYR A 105 -20.13 4.65 -11.55
C TYR A 105 -19.33 5.13 -12.77
N ILE A 106 -19.06 6.44 -12.82
CA ILE A 106 -18.43 7.12 -13.97
C ILE A 106 -19.17 6.78 -15.27
N LYS A 107 -20.50 6.92 -15.27
CA LYS A 107 -21.37 6.62 -16.42
C LYS A 107 -21.18 5.19 -16.96
N GLY A 108 -20.86 4.24 -16.09
CA GLY A 108 -20.62 2.83 -16.42
C GLY A 108 -19.28 2.52 -17.07
N LYS A 109 -18.37 3.50 -17.16
CA LYS A 109 -17.08 3.35 -17.84
C LYS A 109 -15.92 2.97 -16.92
N SER A 110 -16.13 3.02 -15.61
CA SER A 110 -15.06 2.75 -14.64
C SER A 110 -14.84 1.26 -14.45
N PRO A 111 -13.57 0.78 -14.46
CA PRO A 111 -13.22 -0.58 -14.04
C PRO A 111 -12.87 -0.67 -12.54
N LYS A 112 -12.98 0.43 -11.77
CA LYS A 112 -12.52 0.46 -10.37
C LYS A 112 -13.33 -0.41 -9.39
N PRO A 113 -14.67 -0.50 -9.45
CA PRO A 113 -15.44 -1.26 -8.48
C PRO A 113 -14.99 -2.74 -8.42
N PHE A 114 -14.76 -3.24 -7.20
CA PHE A 114 -14.22 -4.58 -6.93
C PHE A 114 -12.96 -4.91 -7.75
N GLY A 115 -12.14 -3.90 -8.04
CA GLY A 115 -10.91 -4.06 -8.80
C GLY A 115 -9.82 -4.77 -7.99
N ARG A 116 -9.10 -5.67 -8.64
CA ARG A 116 -7.95 -6.38 -8.09
C ARG A 116 -6.64 -5.78 -8.57
N LEU A 117 -5.75 -5.52 -7.61
CA LEU A 117 -4.38 -5.08 -7.89
C LEU A 117 -3.54 -6.23 -8.43
N TRP A 118 -2.48 -5.89 -9.15
CA TRP A 118 -1.45 -6.83 -9.58
C TRP A 118 -0.05 -6.40 -9.16
N TRP A 119 0.91 -7.32 -9.26
CA TRP A 119 2.28 -7.13 -8.73
C TRP A 119 3.10 -6.08 -9.50
N ASP A 120 2.75 -5.80 -10.74
CA ASP A 120 3.39 -4.83 -11.63
C ASP A 120 2.60 -3.51 -11.73
N GLU A 121 1.68 -3.27 -10.79
CA GLU A 121 0.87 -2.07 -10.68
C GLU A 121 1.27 -1.26 -9.45
N THR A 122 0.92 0.03 -9.47
CA THR A 122 1.08 0.92 -8.32
C THR A 122 -0.29 1.31 -7.77
N VAL A 123 -0.32 1.71 -6.50
CA VAL A 123 -1.49 2.39 -5.91
C VAL A 123 -1.21 3.89 -5.97
N PRO A 124 -1.88 4.67 -6.84
CA PRO A 124 -1.53 6.08 -7.06
C PRO A 124 -1.64 6.92 -5.79
N THR A 125 -2.61 6.59 -4.93
CA THR A 125 -2.79 7.23 -3.62
C THR A 125 -3.42 6.22 -2.67
N VAL A 126 -2.75 5.95 -1.56
CA VAL A 126 -3.34 5.19 -0.45
C VAL A 126 -4.34 6.10 0.25
N VAL A 127 -5.60 5.65 0.36
CA VAL A 127 -6.69 6.43 0.93
C VAL A 127 -7.13 5.87 2.29
N THR A 128 -7.96 6.64 3.00
CA THR A 128 -8.42 6.34 4.37
C THR A 128 -9.45 5.21 4.47
N ARG A 129 -10.02 4.80 3.33
CA ARG A 129 -11.12 3.83 3.23
C ARG A 129 -10.67 2.58 2.49
N ALA A 130 -11.08 1.42 2.99
CA ALA A 130 -10.67 0.13 2.43
C ALA A 130 -11.81 -0.65 1.76
N GLU A 131 -13.00 -0.05 1.62
CA GLU A 131 -14.13 -0.67 0.94
C GLU A 131 -13.85 -0.85 -0.56
N PRO A 132 -14.14 -2.02 -1.17
CA PRO A 132 -13.81 -2.28 -2.58
C PRO A 132 -14.78 -1.63 -3.58
N HIS A 133 -15.69 -0.76 -3.11
CA HIS A 133 -16.86 -0.34 -3.90
C HIS A 133 -16.51 0.59 -5.07
N ASN A 134 -15.45 1.39 -4.97
CA ASN A 134 -15.08 2.39 -5.97
C ASN A 134 -13.57 2.51 -6.19
N GLN A 135 -12.82 1.48 -5.83
CA GLN A 135 -11.36 1.47 -5.88
C GLN A 135 -10.79 0.07 -6.14
N ILE A 136 -9.59 0.04 -6.71
CA ILE A 136 -8.82 -1.17 -6.96
C ILE A 136 -7.99 -1.44 -5.71
N ILE A 137 -8.45 -2.37 -4.86
CA ILE A 137 -7.84 -2.65 -3.55
C ILE A 137 -7.86 -4.13 -3.18
N LEU A 138 -8.39 -5.01 -4.05
CA LEU A 138 -8.35 -6.44 -3.77
C LEU A 138 -6.93 -6.97 -3.91
N HIS A 139 -6.53 -7.83 -2.97
CA HIS A 139 -5.20 -8.43 -2.95
C HIS A 139 -4.95 -9.27 -4.21
N PRO A 140 -3.75 -9.28 -4.81
CA PRO A 140 -3.52 -9.96 -6.09
C PRO A 140 -3.87 -11.46 -6.13
N ASN A 141 -3.68 -12.17 -5.02
CA ASN A 141 -3.88 -13.62 -4.94
C ASN A 141 -4.75 -14.11 -3.78
N GLN A 142 -5.46 -13.21 -3.08
CA GLN A 142 -6.34 -13.58 -1.95
C GLN A 142 -7.72 -12.93 -2.08
N HIS A 143 -8.75 -13.57 -1.54
CA HIS A 143 -10.13 -13.05 -1.55
C HIS A 143 -10.37 -12.03 -0.44
N ARG A 144 -9.54 -10.99 -0.36
CA ARG A 144 -9.65 -9.90 0.61
C ARG A 144 -9.17 -8.59 0.01
N VAL A 145 -9.49 -7.49 0.68
CA VAL A 145 -8.83 -6.20 0.43
C VAL A 145 -7.40 -6.21 0.98
N LEU A 146 -6.58 -5.25 0.56
CA LEU A 146 -5.29 -5.00 1.20
C LEU A 146 -5.46 -4.81 2.71
N THR A 147 -4.52 -5.33 3.48
CA THR A 147 -4.45 -5.17 4.94
C THR A 147 -3.97 -3.78 5.31
N VAL A 148 -4.23 -3.39 6.57
CA VAL A 148 -3.67 -2.15 7.14
C VAL A 148 -2.15 -2.12 6.98
N ARG A 149 -1.44 -3.23 7.29
CA ARG A 149 0.02 -3.32 7.14
C ARG A 149 0.48 -3.19 5.68
N GLU A 150 -0.24 -3.76 4.73
CA GLU A 150 0.10 -3.61 3.30
C GLU A 150 -0.04 -2.15 2.87
N ASN A 151 -1.12 -1.45 3.26
CA ASN A 151 -1.27 -0.01 3.02
C ASN A 151 -0.20 0.82 3.74
N ALA A 152 0.16 0.46 4.97
CA ALA A 152 1.22 1.15 5.71
C ALA A 152 2.57 1.03 5.00
N ARG A 153 2.89 -0.15 4.44
CA ARG A 153 4.09 -0.34 3.62
C ARG A 153 4.06 0.47 2.33
N LEU A 154 2.91 0.56 1.65
CA LEU A 154 2.77 1.44 0.48
C LEU A 154 3.08 2.91 0.83
N GLN A 155 2.75 3.33 2.05
CA GLN A 155 3.06 4.66 2.58
C GLN A 155 4.45 4.76 3.24
N GLY A 156 5.27 3.70 3.12
CA GLY A 156 6.65 3.64 3.57
C GLY A 156 6.84 3.53 5.09
N PHE A 157 5.79 3.20 5.85
CA PHE A 157 5.94 2.97 7.29
C PHE A 157 6.90 1.80 7.56
N PRO A 158 7.82 1.94 8.53
CA PRO A 158 8.59 0.81 8.99
C PRO A 158 7.67 -0.22 9.68
N ASP A 159 7.98 -1.49 9.52
CA ASP A 159 7.16 -2.61 10.01
C ASP A 159 7.03 -2.60 11.54
N TYR A 160 7.99 -2.01 12.26
CA TYR A 160 7.93 -1.86 13.71
C TYR A 160 6.90 -0.80 14.17
N TYR A 161 6.44 0.08 13.28
CA TYR A 161 5.49 1.14 13.63
C TYR A 161 4.10 0.54 13.81
N ARG A 162 3.62 0.50 15.05
CA ARG A 162 2.36 -0.15 15.42
C ARG A 162 1.20 0.84 15.44
N LEU A 163 0.09 0.46 14.82
CA LEU A 163 -1.12 1.27 14.78
C LEU A 163 -2.12 0.80 15.86
N PHE A 164 -2.87 1.74 16.42
CA PHE A 164 -3.81 1.48 17.50
C PHE A 164 -5.24 1.92 17.15
N GLY A 165 -6.22 1.35 17.84
CA GLY A 165 -7.64 1.60 17.61
C GLY A 165 -8.31 0.60 16.65
N PRO A 166 -9.60 0.81 16.32
CA PRO A 166 -10.36 -0.06 15.43
C PRO A 166 -9.77 -0.13 14.02
N ILE A 167 -10.02 -1.23 13.28
CA ILE A 167 -9.46 -1.46 11.93
C ILE A 167 -9.71 -0.28 10.99
N LYS A 168 -10.93 0.27 10.95
CA LYS A 168 -11.25 1.44 10.11
C LYS A 168 -10.42 2.68 10.48
N GLN A 169 -10.18 2.91 11.77
CA GLN A 169 -9.36 4.02 12.24
C GLN A 169 -7.88 3.82 11.91
N LYS A 170 -7.39 2.58 11.87
CA LYS A 170 -6.03 2.29 11.41
C LYS A 170 -5.84 2.60 9.92
N TYR A 171 -6.83 2.29 9.06
CA TYR A 171 -6.79 2.73 7.66
C TYR A 171 -6.80 4.26 7.53
N ILE A 172 -7.61 4.96 8.33
CA ILE A 172 -7.63 6.43 8.36
C ILE A 172 -6.26 6.99 8.75
N GLN A 173 -5.63 6.45 9.79
CA GLN A 173 -4.27 6.86 10.21
C GLN A 173 -3.25 6.70 9.08
N VAL A 174 -3.26 5.58 8.36
CA VAL A 174 -2.35 5.33 7.24
C VAL A 174 -2.65 6.25 6.05
N GLY A 175 -3.92 6.37 5.66
CA GLY A 175 -4.32 7.15 4.48
C GLY A 175 -4.13 8.67 4.65
N ASN A 176 -4.18 9.19 5.88
CA ASN A 176 -3.92 10.60 6.16
C ASN A 176 -2.42 10.91 6.34
N ALA A 177 -1.57 9.91 6.49
CA ALA A 177 -0.16 10.12 6.75
C ALA A 177 0.59 10.59 5.49
N VAL A 178 1.54 11.49 5.69
CA VAL A 178 2.58 11.77 4.70
C VAL A 178 3.47 10.54 4.59
N ALA A 179 3.85 10.16 3.36
CA ALA A 179 4.75 9.03 3.14
C ALA A 179 6.05 9.21 3.92
N VAL A 180 6.41 8.22 4.73
CA VAL A 180 7.55 8.32 5.67
C VAL A 180 8.87 8.64 4.95
N PRO A 181 9.19 8.07 3.77
CA PRO A 181 10.40 8.42 3.02
C PRO A 181 10.45 9.90 2.60
N VAL A 182 9.29 10.50 2.28
CA VAL A 182 9.19 11.93 1.94
C VAL A 182 9.48 12.77 3.18
N ALA A 183 8.85 12.45 4.31
CA ALA A 183 9.11 13.13 5.58
C ALA A 183 10.59 13.02 6.01
N ARG A 184 11.21 11.85 5.77
CA ARG A 184 12.63 11.62 6.07
C ARG A 184 13.56 12.48 5.21
N ALA A 185 13.31 12.59 3.91
CA ALA A 185 14.10 13.45 3.01
C ALA A 185 14.01 14.93 3.40
N LEU A 186 12.80 15.39 3.76
CA LEU A 186 12.59 16.75 4.27
C LEU A 186 13.30 16.94 5.63
N GLY A 187 13.21 15.96 6.53
CA GLY A 187 13.90 15.97 7.82
C GLY A 187 15.42 16.04 7.69
N TYR A 188 16.00 15.35 6.70
CA TYR A 188 17.42 15.46 6.38
C TYR A 188 17.81 16.87 5.95
N SER A 189 17.04 17.45 5.03
CA SER A 189 17.25 18.82 4.55
C SER A 189 17.15 19.84 5.70
N LEU A 190 16.16 19.67 6.58
CA LEU A 190 16.02 20.46 7.80
C LEU A 190 17.24 20.32 8.72
N GLY A 191 17.72 19.10 8.95
CA GLY A 191 18.89 18.83 9.79
C GLY A 191 20.16 19.49 9.26
N GLN A 192 20.38 19.46 7.93
CA GLN A 192 21.53 20.12 7.31
C GLN A 192 21.43 21.65 7.39
N ALA A 193 20.24 22.22 7.17
CA ALA A 193 20.01 23.65 7.31
C ALA A 193 20.26 24.12 8.75
N TYR A 194 19.73 23.39 9.72
CA TYR A 194 19.86 23.71 11.14
C TYR A 194 21.31 23.70 11.63
N ARG A 195 22.15 22.81 11.09
CA ARG A 195 23.59 22.73 11.41
C ARG A 195 24.43 23.77 10.67
N GLY A 196 23.83 24.59 9.78
CA GLY A 196 24.57 25.50 8.91
C GLY A 196 25.41 24.79 7.84
N ALA A 197 25.11 23.53 7.55
CA ALA A 197 25.87 22.72 6.58
C ALA A 197 25.42 22.94 5.12
N LEU A 198 24.26 23.57 4.91
CA LEU A 198 23.82 23.95 3.58
C LEU A 198 24.44 25.31 3.20
N VAL A 199 25.28 25.30 2.17
CA VAL A 199 25.93 26.50 1.64
C VAL A 199 25.24 26.89 0.33
N GLY A 200 24.61 28.07 0.30
CA GLY A 200 23.96 28.63 -0.90
C GLY A 200 22.44 28.84 -0.77
N GLY A 201 21.85 29.49 -1.76
CA GLY A 201 20.41 29.85 -1.82
C GLY A 201 19.60 29.04 -2.83
N GLN A 202 20.05 27.84 -3.19
CA GLN A 202 19.36 27.00 -4.18
C GLN A 202 18.10 26.37 -3.58
N PRO A 203 16.99 26.28 -4.34
CA PRO A 203 15.73 25.72 -3.84
C PRO A 203 15.74 24.18 -3.75
N LEU A 204 16.73 23.52 -4.34
CA LEU A 204 16.85 22.06 -4.41
C LEU A 204 18.18 21.59 -3.81
N PHE A 205 18.17 20.38 -3.29
CA PHE A 205 19.32 19.69 -2.72
C PHE A 205 19.27 18.21 -3.11
N GLU A 206 20.43 17.63 -3.43
CA GLU A 206 20.55 16.21 -3.74
C GLU A 206 20.92 15.42 -2.49
N LEU A 207 20.12 14.40 -2.17
CA LEU A 207 20.40 13.50 -1.05
C LEU A 207 21.68 12.69 -1.34
N PRO A 208 22.52 12.43 -0.32
CA PRO A 208 23.73 11.64 -0.53
C PRO A 208 23.38 10.20 -0.92
N GLU A 209 24.28 9.52 -1.65
CA GLU A 209 24.04 8.16 -2.17
C GLU A 209 23.68 7.14 -1.08
N ASN A 210 24.25 7.30 0.11
CA ASN A 210 23.98 6.43 1.26
C ASN A 210 22.63 6.71 1.95
N PHE A 211 21.91 7.77 1.57
CA PHE A 211 20.65 8.14 2.20
C PHE A 211 19.60 7.03 2.09
N ALA A 212 19.55 6.34 0.95
CA ALA A 212 18.61 5.25 0.71
C ALA A 212 19.07 3.90 1.31
N SER A 213 20.35 3.79 1.68
CA SER A 213 21.01 2.53 2.07
C SER A 213 21.17 2.35 3.59
N VAL A 214 20.39 3.08 4.37
CA VAL A 214 20.37 3.02 5.84
C VAL A 214 20.25 1.58 6.32
N GLY A 215 21.11 1.17 7.26
CA GLY A 215 21.16 -0.21 7.78
C GLY A 215 21.90 -1.23 6.90
N GLN A 216 22.40 -0.85 5.72
CA GLN A 216 23.43 -1.62 5.02
C GLN A 216 24.78 -1.18 5.59
N ALA A 217 25.53 -2.10 6.21
CA ALA A 217 26.92 -1.82 6.58
C ALA A 217 27.63 -1.28 5.32
N ALA A 218 28.19 -0.07 5.43
CA ALA A 218 28.90 0.55 4.34
C ALA A 218 29.95 -0.42 3.81
N ALA A 219 29.74 -0.95 2.61
CA ALA A 219 30.85 -1.47 1.83
C ALA A 219 31.76 -0.26 1.60
N THR A 220 32.94 -0.31 2.21
CA THR A 220 33.95 0.74 2.16
C THR A 220 34.36 1.01 0.71
N ALA A 221 33.74 1.99 0.07
CA ALA A 221 34.28 2.59 -1.14
C ALA A 221 35.32 3.64 -0.72
N SER A 222 36.59 3.36 -1.02
CA SER A 222 37.68 4.32 -0.84
C SER A 222 37.47 5.54 -1.75
N PRO A 223 37.91 6.75 -1.34
CA PRO A 223 37.69 7.95 -2.13
C PRO A 223 38.58 7.91 -3.40
N VAL A 224 37.94 7.85 -4.57
CA VAL A 224 38.61 8.09 -5.85
C VAL A 224 38.71 9.60 -6.06
N GLY A 225 39.92 10.03 -6.40
CA GLY A 225 40.37 11.41 -6.38
C GLY A 225 39.64 12.36 -7.34
N VAL A 226 39.76 13.63 -6.97
CA VAL A 226 39.44 14.82 -7.74
C VAL A 226 40.14 14.76 -9.10
N VAL A 227 39.37 14.92 -10.18
CA VAL A 227 39.90 15.30 -11.50
C VAL A 227 39.48 16.75 -11.73
N GLU A 228 40.42 17.67 -11.53
CA GLU A 228 40.29 19.04 -12.03
C GLU A 228 40.45 19.05 -13.55
N LYS A 229 39.76 20.00 -14.19
CA LYS A 229 39.83 20.30 -15.62
C LYS A 229 41.10 21.06 -15.98
#